data_AF-A0A937B3E9-F1
#
_entry.id   AF-A0A937B3E9-F1
#
_cell.length_a   1.000
_cell.length_b   1.000
_cell.length_c   1.000
_cell.angle_alpha   90.00
_cell.angle_beta   90.00
_cell.angle_gamma   90.00
#
_symmetry.space_group_name_H-M   'P 1'
#
loop_
_entity.id
_entity.type
_entity.pdbx_description
1 polymer ?
#
loop_
_entity_poly.entity_id
_entity_poly.type
_entity_poly.pdbx_seq_one_letter_code
_entity_poly.pdbx_strand_id
1 'polypeptide(L)'
;MQTSGDHEQQNGIYGTEYFYNDGDKSSGVASYEPFIGKDENSLVLPIHYSRRRVSSINVNNYQLEPLGDMFYQYPSVVYSKVLQKSITAMPITQHGTGYTVQENYTAKDFPYHYNKTDKFFVGKEMIIPLQIYNRSEIAEVVTQGFVVEINDMHGKLKKQSEYDQYDNLISCTEYFYKTNPDGRLNNLATVINPRTLESNEKLIGVDCDYYVDANQQVTSQEGGGAQLNLEIFSASFIPFPLFIPVPVINQFYTEFRSHTITKFITRVGLLDRIVSRKYGASQENKNIAYDGETGRVILTEFDNEFDKNTII
;
A
#
# COMPACT_ATOMS: atom_id res chain seq x y z
N MET A 1 -25.25 14.31 73.76
CA MET A 1 -25.87 14.85 72.54
C MET A 1 -24.76 15.39 71.66
N GLN A 2 -24.31 14.59 70.69
CA GLN A 2 -23.62 15.02 69.46
C GLN A 2 -23.72 13.82 68.53
N THR A 3 -24.67 13.87 67.62
CA THR A 3 -24.86 12.89 66.55
C THR A 3 -23.81 13.16 65.49
N SER A 4 -22.88 12.21 65.34
CA SER A 4 -21.98 12.14 64.20
C SER A 4 -22.81 12.00 62.92
N GLY A 5 -22.65 12.93 61.99
CA GLY A 5 -23.28 12.84 60.67
C GLY A 5 -22.61 11.74 59.87
N ASP A 6 -23.36 10.69 59.54
CA ASP A 6 -22.97 9.71 58.53
C ASP A 6 -22.95 10.41 57.17
N HIS A 7 -21.74 10.71 56.68
CA HIS A 7 -21.55 11.01 55.27
C HIS A 7 -21.56 9.68 54.51
N GLU A 8 -22.72 9.31 53.96
CA GLU A 8 -22.79 8.28 52.92
C GLU A 8 -21.88 8.69 51.76
N GLN A 9 -20.72 8.04 51.64
CA GLN A 9 -19.92 8.10 50.41
C GLN A 9 -20.71 7.41 49.31
N GLN A 10 -21.42 8.19 48.51
CA GLN A 10 -22.01 7.69 47.27
C GLN A 10 -20.87 7.27 46.33
N ASN A 11 -20.71 5.96 46.15
CA ASN A 11 -19.83 5.39 45.13
C ASN A 11 -20.34 5.79 43.74
N GLY A 12 -19.85 6.92 43.22
CA GLY A 12 -20.09 7.32 41.84
C GLY A 12 -19.37 6.38 40.88
N ILE A 13 -20.12 5.76 39.95
CA ILE A 13 -19.53 5.04 38.83
C ILE A 13 -19.06 6.09 37.82
N TYR A 14 -17.74 6.21 37.67
CA TYR A 14 -17.11 7.02 36.64
C TYR A 14 -16.75 6.13 35.46
N GLY A 15 -17.08 6.58 34.26
CA GLY A 15 -16.77 5.84 33.04
C GLY A 15 -16.90 6.71 31.81
N THR A 16 -16.45 6.18 30.68
CA THR A 16 -16.52 6.84 29.38
C THR A 16 -17.10 5.88 28.38
N GLU A 17 -18.15 6.32 27.69
CA GLU A 17 -18.75 5.62 26.56
C GLU A 17 -18.15 6.13 25.26
N TYR A 18 -17.82 5.19 24.37
CA TYR A 18 -17.33 5.46 23.04
C TYR A 18 -18.34 4.98 22.01
N PHE A 19 -18.74 5.87 21.10
CA PHE A 19 -19.64 5.58 20.00
C PHE A 19 -18.88 5.67 18.68
N TYR A 20 -19.03 4.66 17.83
CA TYR A 20 -18.27 4.49 16.59
C TYR A 20 -19.13 4.56 15.33
N ASN A 21 -20.42 4.90 15.47
CA ASN A 21 -21.38 4.88 14.37
C ASN A 21 -21.41 6.22 13.63
N ASP A 22 -21.44 6.16 12.31
CA ASP A 22 -21.70 7.28 11.43
C ASP A 22 -23.07 7.06 10.77
N GLY A 23 -24.13 7.41 11.51
CA GLY A 23 -25.51 7.05 11.15
C GLY A 23 -25.77 5.55 11.32
N ASP A 24 -26.27 4.90 10.26
CA ASP A 24 -26.59 3.45 10.25
C ASP A 24 -25.37 2.56 9.98
N LYS A 25 -24.20 3.15 9.68
CA LYS A 25 -22.97 2.41 9.33
C LYS A 25 -21.89 2.62 10.38
N SER A 26 -21.00 1.64 10.52
CA SER A 26 -19.78 1.81 11.29
C SER A 26 -18.83 2.78 10.58
N SER A 27 -18.18 3.65 11.36
CA SER A 27 -17.14 4.58 10.86
C SER A 27 -15.76 3.90 10.68
N GLY A 28 -15.67 2.60 11.02
CA GLY A 28 -14.46 1.81 10.92
C GLY A 28 -14.03 1.58 9.47
N VAL A 29 -12.77 1.88 9.18
CA VAL A 29 -12.13 1.63 7.89
C VAL A 29 -10.96 0.69 8.14
N ALA A 30 -10.94 -0.44 7.43
CA ALA A 30 -9.79 -1.33 7.44
C ALA A 30 -8.68 -0.76 6.54
N SER A 31 -7.44 -0.82 6.99
CA SER A 31 -6.26 -0.48 6.20
C SER A 31 -6.02 -1.50 5.09
N TYR A 32 -6.14 -2.79 5.42
CA TYR A 32 -6.08 -3.91 4.50
C TYR A 32 -6.75 -5.15 5.11
N GLU A 33 -6.99 -6.20 4.32
CA GLU A 33 -7.53 -7.47 4.81
C GLU A 33 -6.42 -8.50 5.08
N PRO A 34 -6.64 -9.47 6.00
CA PRO A 34 -5.69 -10.54 6.22
C PRO A 34 -5.41 -11.36 4.95
N PHE A 35 -4.17 -11.88 4.85
CA PHE A 35 -3.79 -12.75 3.72
C PHE A 35 -4.64 -14.03 3.61
N ILE A 36 -5.16 -14.52 4.74
CA ILE A 36 -6.10 -15.64 4.77
C ILE A 36 -7.49 -15.10 4.48
N GLY A 37 -8.15 -15.60 3.42
CA GLY A 37 -9.48 -15.12 3.02
C GLY A 37 -9.45 -13.95 2.02
N LYS A 38 -8.30 -13.70 1.38
CA LYS A 38 -8.09 -12.63 0.39
C LYS A 38 -9.09 -12.62 -0.78
N ASP A 39 -9.78 -13.72 -1.03
CA ASP A 39 -10.78 -13.84 -2.12
C ASP A 39 -11.99 -12.90 -1.93
N GLU A 40 -12.27 -12.44 -0.71
CA GLU A 40 -13.36 -11.49 -0.42
C GLU A 40 -12.91 -10.01 -0.48
N ASN A 41 -11.60 -9.76 -0.60
CA ASN A 41 -11.06 -8.42 -0.53
C ASN A 41 -11.40 -7.61 -1.77
N SER A 42 -12.13 -6.51 -1.57
CA SER A 42 -12.55 -5.60 -2.65
C SER A 42 -11.42 -4.94 -3.43
N LEU A 43 -10.22 -4.86 -2.85
CA LEU A 43 -9.02 -4.32 -3.53
C LEU A 43 -8.41 -5.32 -4.51
N VAL A 44 -8.82 -6.58 -4.42
CA VAL A 44 -8.21 -7.67 -5.18
C VAL A 44 -8.95 -7.88 -6.48
N LEU A 45 -8.35 -7.39 -7.57
CA LEU A 45 -8.96 -7.45 -8.90
C LEU A 45 -8.17 -8.36 -9.85
N PRO A 46 -8.85 -9.18 -10.68
CA PRO A 46 -8.17 -10.02 -11.64
C PRO A 46 -7.75 -9.23 -12.88
N ILE A 47 -6.49 -9.36 -13.27
CA ILE A 47 -5.99 -8.95 -14.57
C ILE A 47 -5.94 -10.15 -15.49
N HIS A 48 -6.76 -10.12 -16.53
CA HIS A 48 -6.76 -11.18 -17.53
C HIS A 48 -5.61 -11.01 -18.52
N TYR A 49 -4.96 -12.13 -18.85
CA TYR A 49 -4.00 -12.21 -19.96
C TYR A 49 -4.21 -13.52 -20.71
N SER A 50 -4.06 -13.47 -22.03
CA SER A 50 -4.21 -14.65 -22.88
C SER A 50 -2.85 -15.13 -23.36
N ARG A 51 -2.61 -16.44 -23.22
CA ARG A 51 -1.47 -17.11 -23.85
C ARG A 51 -1.96 -17.72 -25.15
N ARG A 52 -1.44 -17.20 -26.27
CA ARG A 52 -1.68 -17.79 -27.58
C ARG A 52 -0.98 -19.14 -27.66
N ARG A 53 -1.72 -20.17 -28.05
CA ARG A 53 -1.17 -21.48 -28.40
C ARG A 53 -1.26 -21.67 -29.90
N VAL A 54 -0.19 -22.14 -30.53
CA VAL A 54 -0.25 -22.51 -31.95
C VAL A 54 -1.07 -23.78 -32.08
N SER A 55 -2.07 -23.77 -32.98
CA SER A 55 -2.95 -24.92 -33.26
C SER A 55 -3.78 -25.43 -32.07
N SER A 56 -4.06 -24.59 -31.07
CA SER A 56 -4.94 -24.91 -29.95
C SER A 56 -5.72 -23.67 -29.49
N ILE A 57 -6.72 -23.87 -28.62
CA ILE A 57 -7.50 -22.78 -28.04
C ILE A 57 -6.57 -21.95 -27.12
N ASN A 58 -6.67 -20.63 -27.23
CA ASN A 58 -5.91 -19.72 -26.38
C ASN A 58 -6.30 -19.94 -24.92
N VAL A 59 -5.30 -19.95 -24.04
CA VAL A 59 -5.53 -20.09 -22.61
C VAL A 59 -5.69 -18.70 -22.02
N ASN A 60 -6.86 -18.41 -21.46
CA ASN A 60 -7.10 -17.20 -20.70
C ASN A 60 -6.73 -17.46 -19.24
N ASN A 61 -5.71 -16.76 -18.77
CA ASN A 61 -5.28 -16.78 -17.38
C ASN A 61 -5.56 -15.43 -16.74
N TYR A 62 -5.41 -15.36 -15.42
CA TYR A 62 -5.44 -14.10 -14.70
C TYR A 62 -4.34 -14.04 -13.63
N GLN A 63 -3.99 -12.82 -13.24
CA GLN A 63 -3.18 -12.51 -12.07
C GLN A 63 -4.00 -11.59 -11.17
N LEU A 64 -3.77 -11.65 -9.86
CA LEU A 64 -4.48 -10.81 -8.90
C LEU A 64 -3.68 -9.52 -8.61
N GLU A 65 -4.35 -8.38 -8.68
CA GLU A 65 -3.90 -7.10 -8.12
C GLU A 65 -4.38 -6.96 -6.66
N PRO A 66 -3.84 -6.01 -5.87
CA PRO A 66 -2.63 -5.24 -6.16
C PRO A 66 -1.39 -6.13 -6.16
N LEU A 67 -0.46 -5.84 -7.08
CA LEU A 67 0.85 -6.49 -7.10
C LEU A 67 1.69 -5.94 -5.93
N GLY A 68 2.49 -6.80 -5.30
CA GLY A 68 3.28 -6.40 -4.13
C GLY A 68 2.45 -6.26 -2.85
N ASP A 69 1.38 -7.03 -2.72
CA ASP A 69 0.52 -7.06 -1.53
C ASP A 69 1.30 -7.29 -0.21
N MET A 70 2.43 -7.99 -0.29
CA MET A 70 3.33 -8.22 0.84
C MET A 70 3.86 -6.93 1.48
N PHE A 71 3.85 -5.81 0.74
CA PHE A 71 4.33 -4.50 1.20
C PHE A 71 3.22 -3.64 1.85
N TYR A 72 1.98 -4.11 1.84
CA TYR A 72 0.86 -3.40 2.45
C TYR A 72 0.94 -3.54 3.97
N GLN A 73 0.38 -2.56 4.68
CA GLN A 73 0.36 -2.62 6.14
C GLN A 73 -0.49 -3.79 6.64
N TYR A 74 -0.16 -4.28 7.82
CA TYR A 74 -0.93 -5.34 8.49
C TYR A 74 -2.41 -4.91 8.66
N PRO A 75 -3.37 -5.82 8.51
CA PRO A 75 -4.80 -5.53 8.69
C PRO A 75 -5.06 -4.87 10.04
N SER A 76 -5.52 -3.62 10.00
CA SER A 76 -5.89 -2.82 11.16
C SER A 76 -7.15 -2.02 10.83
N VAL A 77 -7.98 -1.77 11.85
CA VAL A 77 -9.21 -0.99 11.69
C VAL A 77 -9.06 0.30 12.48
N VAL A 78 -9.23 1.42 11.79
CA VAL A 78 -9.30 2.75 12.39
C VAL A 78 -10.69 3.33 12.17
N TYR A 79 -11.27 3.88 13.22
CA TYR A 79 -12.52 4.62 13.14
C TYR A 79 -12.26 6.04 12.66
N SER A 80 -12.92 6.40 11.56
CA SER A 80 -12.87 7.78 11.02
C SER A 80 -13.51 8.78 11.98
N LYS A 81 -14.44 8.35 12.84
CA LYS A 81 -15.11 9.18 13.82
C LYS A 81 -15.38 8.41 15.12
N VAL A 82 -14.94 8.95 16.25
CA VAL A 82 -15.18 8.42 17.58
C VAL A 82 -15.81 9.51 18.43
N LEU A 83 -16.99 9.23 18.98
CA LEU A 83 -17.67 10.12 19.90
C LEU A 83 -17.50 9.59 21.32
N GLN A 84 -16.94 10.43 22.19
CA GLN A 84 -16.67 10.15 23.58
C GLN A 84 -17.65 10.90 24.47
N LYS A 85 -18.39 10.17 25.31
CA LYS A 85 -19.32 10.72 26.30
C LYS A 85 -18.96 10.24 27.70
N SER A 86 -19.00 11.13 28.68
CA SER A 86 -18.85 10.72 30.07
C SER A 86 -20.11 10.03 30.55
N ILE A 87 -19.96 8.88 31.21
CA ILE A 87 -21.04 8.25 31.95
C ILE A 87 -21.19 9.03 33.25
N THR A 88 -22.40 9.51 33.54
CA THR A 88 -22.72 10.11 34.83
C THR A 88 -23.92 9.38 35.42
N ALA A 89 -23.69 8.68 36.53
CA ALA A 89 -24.67 7.81 37.18
C ALA A 89 -25.66 8.54 38.10
N MET A 90 -25.56 9.87 38.24
CA MET A 90 -26.43 10.66 39.12
C MET A 90 -27.41 11.50 38.29
N PRO A 91 -28.66 11.70 38.78
CA PRO A 91 -29.58 12.64 38.16
C PRO A 91 -29.00 14.05 38.28
N ILE A 92 -28.41 14.53 37.18
CA ILE A 92 -27.80 15.85 37.11
C ILE A 92 -28.92 16.89 37.13
N THR A 93 -29.00 17.69 38.19
CA THR A 93 -30.09 18.64 38.42
C THR A 93 -29.84 20.04 37.83
N GLN A 94 -28.65 20.34 37.28
CA GLN A 94 -28.36 21.68 36.73
C GLN A 94 -27.65 21.69 35.35
N HIS A 95 -26.49 21.05 35.16
CA HIS A 95 -25.79 21.01 33.85
C HIS A 95 -25.09 19.67 33.60
N GLY A 96 -25.43 19.01 32.50
CA GLY A 96 -24.84 17.73 32.07
C GLY A 96 -23.45 17.89 31.46
N THR A 97 -22.70 16.78 31.45
CA THR A 97 -21.38 16.72 30.81
C THR A 97 -21.53 16.79 29.28
N GLY A 98 -20.66 17.56 28.63
CA GLY A 98 -20.56 17.61 27.16
C GLY A 98 -20.01 16.32 26.54
N TYR A 99 -19.67 16.37 25.26
CA TYR A 99 -19.05 15.26 24.55
C TYR A 99 -17.92 15.71 23.64
N THR A 100 -16.98 14.80 23.38
CA THR A 100 -15.85 15.03 22.49
C THR A 100 -16.00 14.17 21.25
N VAL A 101 -15.78 14.77 20.09
CA VAL A 101 -15.75 14.08 18.80
C VAL A 101 -14.32 14.11 18.30
N GLN A 102 -13.74 12.94 18.11
CA GLN A 102 -12.44 12.77 17.48
C GLN A 102 -12.64 12.21 16.07
N GLU A 103 -12.09 12.89 15.08
CA GLU A 103 -12.06 12.45 13.68
C GLU A 103 -10.61 12.13 13.30
N ASN A 104 -10.41 11.00 12.64
CA ASN A 104 -9.11 10.51 12.22
C ASN A 104 -9.09 10.31 10.70
N TYR A 105 -7.91 10.51 10.10
CA TYR A 105 -7.65 10.12 8.73
C TYR A 105 -7.62 8.60 8.61
N THR A 106 -8.14 8.10 7.49
CA THR A 106 -8.25 6.67 7.22
C THR A 106 -7.64 6.31 5.87
N ALA A 107 -7.55 5.01 5.59
CA ALA A 107 -7.04 4.50 4.31
C ALA A 107 -8.00 4.81 3.14
N LYS A 108 -9.24 5.22 3.46
CA LYS A 108 -10.20 5.76 2.50
C LYS A 108 -9.82 7.16 2.03
N ASP A 109 -9.25 7.97 2.92
CA ASP A 109 -8.82 9.34 2.58
C ASP A 109 -7.47 9.34 1.87
N PHE A 110 -6.55 8.48 2.33
CA PHE A 110 -5.20 8.32 1.77
C PHE A 110 -4.94 6.87 1.37
N PRO A 111 -5.43 6.44 0.18
CA PRO A 111 -5.27 5.08 -0.29
C PRO A 111 -3.81 4.76 -0.61
N TYR A 112 -3.48 3.47 -0.61
CA TYR A 112 -2.20 3.00 -1.12
C TYR A 112 -2.17 3.06 -2.64
N HIS A 113 -0.99 3.33 -3.20
CA HIS A 113 -0.80 3.43 -4.63
C HIS A 113 0.17 2.35 -5.10
N TYR A 114 -0.15 1.73 -6.24
CA TYR A 114 0.76 0.85 -6.92
C TYR A 114 0.78 1.18 -8.41
N ASN A 115 1.92 0.94 -9.04
CA ASN A 115 2.08 1.08 -10.48
C ASN A 115 3.06 0.04 -11.00
N LYS A 116 2.97 -0.27 -12.29
CA LYS A 116 3.86 -1.20 -12.97
C LYS A 116 4.22 -0.64 -14.34
N THR A 117 5.43 -0.96 -14.77
CA THR A 117 5.88 -0.70 -16.14
C THR A 117 5.38 -1.78 -17.08
N ASP A 118 5.41 -1.47 -18.37
CA ASP A 118 5.16 -2.45 -19.42
C ASP A 118 6.18 -3.59 -19.36
N LYS A 119 5.73 -4.80 -19.68
CA LYS A 119 6.60 -5.97 -19.74
C LYS A 119 7.49 -5.87 -20.97
N PHE A 120 8.80 -5.86 -20.76
CA PHE A 120 9.76 -5.98 -21.84
C PHE A 120 10.18 -7.44 -21.99
N PHE A 121 10.13 -7.93 -23.24
CA PHE A 121 10.37 -9.33 -23.58
C PHE A 121 11.36 -9.41 -24.74
N VAL A 122 12.39 -10.23 -24.58
CA VAL A 122 13.33 -10.59 -25.64
C VAL A 122 13.43 -12.10 -25.70
N GLY A 123 12.96 -12.68 -26.81
CA GLY A 123 13.06 -14.11 -27.08
C GLY A 123 14.00 -14.38 -28.25
N LYS A 124 14.80 -15.44 -28.14
CA LYS A 124 15.58 -16.00 -29.24
C LYS A 124 15.26 -17.49 -29.34
N GLU A 125 14.92 -17.92 -30.55
CA GLU A 125 14.68 -19.31 -30.86
C GLU A 125 15.65 -19.75 -31.96
N MET A 126 16.21 -20.95 -31.81
CA MET A 126 17.03 -21.62 -32.82
C MET A 126 16.53 -23.05 -32.97
N ILE A 127 16.07 -23.40 -34.16
CA ILE A 127 15.68 -24.77 -34.49
C ILE A 127 16.56 -25.27 -35.64
N ILE A 128 17.23 -26.40 -35.41
CA ILE A 128 18.01 -27.14 -36.40
C ILE A 128 17.34 -28.51 -36.56
N PRO A 129 16.46 -28.71 -37.55
CA PRO A 129 15.69 -29.95 -37.70
C PRO A 129 16.39 -30.91 -38.70
N LEU A 130 17.56 -31.45 -38.37
CA LEU A 130 18.22 -32.46 -39.22
C LEU A 130 17.74 -33.86 -38.84
N GLN A 131 17.55 -34.71 -39.84
CA GLN A 131 16.98 -36.06 -39.69
C GLN A 131 17.70 -36.95 -38.65
N ILE A 132 19.02 -36.78 -38.52
CA ILE A 132 19.86 -37.51 -37.55
C ILE A 132 20.22 -36.67 -36.31
N TYR A 133 19.98 -35.35 -36.37
CA TYR A 133 20.37 -34.40 -35.34
C TYR A 133 19.35 -33.25 -35.25
N ASN A 134 18.45 -33.34 -34.28
CA ASN A 134 17.53 -32.25 -33.99
C ASN A 134 18.07 -31.44 -32.80
N ARG A 135 18.21 -30.13 -32.98
CA ARG A 135 18.49 -29.21 -31.88
C ARG A 135 17.45 -28.11 -31.84
N SER A 136 16.88 -27.88 -30.68
CA SER A 136 15.99 -26.75 -30.41
C SER A 136 16.49 -25.99 -29.19
N GLU A 137 16.73 -24.70 -29.37
CA GLU A 137 17.10 -23.78 -28.30
C GLU A 137 16.10 -22.64 -28.23
N ILE A 138 15.53 -22.44 -27.04
CA ILE A 138 14.62 -21.34 -26.77
C ILE A 138 15.19 -20.59 -25.58
N ALA A 139 15.56 -19.33 -25.76
CA ALA A 139 16.06 -18.46 -24.72
C ALA A 139 15.15 -17.22 -24.61
N GLU A 140 14.56 -17.01 -23.44
CA GLU A 140 13.64 -15.91 -23.17
C GLU A 140 14.13 -15.07 -22.01
N VAL A 141 14.11 -13.75 -22.17
CA VAL A 141 14.41 -12.77 -21.13
C VAL A 141 13.22 -11.85 -20.95
N VAL A 142 12.75 -11.73 -19.71
CA VAL A 142 11.62 -10.86 -19.35
C VAL A 142 12.05 -9.89 -18.27
N THR A 143 11.70 -8.62 -18.44
CA THR A 143 11.96 -7.59 -17.42
C THR A 143 10.72 -6.77 -17.12
N GLN A 144 10.48 -6.49 -15.84
CA GLN A 144 9.37 -5.64 -15.40
C GLN A 144 9.73 -4.87 -14.12
N GLY A 145 9.33 -3.61 -14.06
CA GLY A 145 9.44 -2.76 -12.87
C GLY A 145 8.09 -2.53 -12.19
N PHE A 146 8.10 -2.51 -10.86
CA PHE A 146 6.95 -2.25 -9.99
C PHE A 146 7.25 -1.09 -9.03
N VAL A 147 6.22 -0.33 -8.68
CA VAL A 147 6.27 0.71 -7.65
C VAL A 147 5.11 0.48 -6.69
N VAL A 148 5.40 0.44 -5.40
CA VAL A 148 4.38 0.41 -4.34
C VAL A 148 4.66 1.59 -3.41
N GLU A 149 3.66 2.43 -3.20
CA GLU A 149 3.73 3.62 -2.35
C GLU A 149 2.68 3.52 -1.25
N ILE A 150 3.16 3.51 -0.01
CA ILE A 150 2.34 3.49 1.20
C ILE A 150 2.55 4.75 2.02
N ASN A 151 1.61 5.03 2.92
CA ASN A 151 1.65 6.19 3.79
C ASN A 151 1.21 5.83 5.23
N ASP A 152 1.50 6.72 6.18
CA ASP A 152 1.18 6.56 7.60
C ASP A 152 -0.02 7.41 8.06
N MET A 153 -0.92 7.81 7.15
CA MET A 153 -2.07 8.65 7.49
C MET A 153 -3.18 7.89 8.22
N HIS A 154 -3.22 6.57 8.08
CA HIS A 154 -4.22 5.74 8.73
C HIS A 154 -4.12 5.83 10.26
N GLY A 155 -5.11 6.44 10.91
CA GLY A 155 -5.12 6.65 12.36
C GLY A 155 -4.63 8.02 12.82
N LYS A 156 -4.14 8.88 11.92
CA LYS A 156 -3.72 10.23 12.29
C LYS A 156 -4.91 11.13 12.61
N LEU A 157 -4.76 11.98 13.64
CA LEU A 157 -5.79 12.95 14.01
C LEU A 157 -6.07 13.91 12.87
N LYS A 158 -7.33 14.07 12.52
CA LYS A 158 -7.83 15.05 11.54
C LYS A 158 -8.45 16.24 12.25
N LYS A 159 -9.34 15.98 13.21
CA LYS A 159 -10.06 17.01 13.93
C LYS A 159 -10.49 16.50 15.30
N GLN A 160 -10.41 17.35 16.31
CA GLN A 160 -10.96 17.08 17.63
C GLN A 160 -11.87 18.23 18.01
N SER A 161 -13.13 17.94 18.29
CA SER A 161 -14.15 18.93 18.61
C SER A 161 -14.79 18.61 19.95
N GLU A 162 -14.95 19.61 20.80
CA GLU A 162 -15.57 19.52 22.11
C GLU A 162 -16.87 20.30 22.08
N TYR A 163 -17.96 19.64 22.48
CA TYR A 163 -19.31 20.19 22.48
C TYR A 163 -19.85 20.24 23.89
N ASP A 164 -20.70 21.23 24.15
CA ASP A 164 -21.50 21.26 25.37
C ASP A 164 -22.69 20.27 25.29
N GLN A 165 -23.53 20.25 26.33
CA GLN A 165 -24.74 19.42 26.35
C GLN A 165 -25.78 19.82 25.28
N TYR A 166 -25.73 21.05 24.80
CA TYR A 166 -26.69 21.65 23.86
C TYR A 166 -26.19 21.68 22.42
N ASP A 167 -25.17 20.85 22.11
CA ASP A 167 -24.51 20.77 20.79
C ASP A 167 -23.80 22.05 20.33
N ASN A 168 -23.50 23.00 21.24
CA ASN A 168 -22.67 24.15 20.91
C ASN A 168 -21.20 23.76 20.95
N LEU A 169 -20.46 24.17 19.91
CA LEU A 169 -19.02 23.96 19.81
C LEU A 169 -18.28 24.85 20.84
N ILE A 170 -17.58 24.22 21.78
CA ILE A 170 -16.76 24.89 22.79
C ILE A 170 -15.36 25.14 22.22
N SER A 171 -14.75 24.07 21.72
CA SER A 171 -13.36 24.03 21.28
C SER A 171 -13.23 23.10 20.08
N CYS A 172 -12.38 23.47 19.12
CA CYS A 172 -12.12 22.69 17.92
C CYS A 172 -10.64 22.80 17.57
N THR A 173 -9.95 21.68 17.43
CA THR A 173 -8.57 21.63 16.93
C THR A 173 -8.54 20.82 15.64
N GLU A 174 -8.16 21.46 14.54
CA GLU A 174 -8.05 20.87 13.21
C GLU A 174 -6.58 20.69 12.84
N TYR A 175 -6.22 19.50 12.39
CA TYR A 175 -4.86 19.13 12.00
C TYR A 175 -4.78 19.02 10.48
N PHE A 176 -3.95 19.84 9.87
CA PHE A 176 -3.74 19.83 8.42
C PHE A 176 -2.37 19.25 8.10
N TYR A 177 -2.36 18.22 7.26
CA TYR A 177 -1.15 17.61 6.76
C TYR A 177 -0.83 18.14 5.37
N LYS A 178 0.46 18.17 5.04
CA LYS A 178 0.96 18.71 3.78
C LYS A 178 0.57 17.79 2.63
N THR A 179 -0.30 18.29 1.75
CA THR A 179 -0.78 17.58 0.57
C THR A 179 -0.59 18.40 -0.69
N ASN A 180 -0.53 17.71 -1.82
CA ASN A 180 -0.58 18.28 -3.15
C ASN A 180 -2.05 18.54 -3.55
N PRO A 181 -2.30 19.35 -4.59
CA PRO A 181 -3.65 19.61 -5.09
C PRO A 181 -4.39 18.35 -5.57
N ASP A 182 -3.66 17.28 -5.89
CA ASP A 182 -4.20 15.96 -6.28
C ASP A 182 -4.63 15.10 -5.07
N GLY A 183 -4.46 15.60 -3.84
CA GLY A 183 -4.77 14.89 -2.60
C GLY A 183 -3.65 13.97 -2.10
N ARG A 184 -2.52 13.86 -2.80
CA ARG A 184 -1.38 13.03 -2.37
C ARG A 184 -0.54 13.76 -1.33
N LEU A 185 0.18 13.02 -0.49
CA LEU A 185 1.10 13.62 0.47
C LEU A 185 2.24 14.35 -0.23
N ASN A 186 2.52 15.57 0.24
CA ASN A 186 3.64 16.36 -0.24
C ASN A 186 4.72 16.41 0.85
N ASN A 187 5.84 15.76 0.55
CA ASN A 187 6.99 15.67 1.44
C ASN A 187 8.10 16.67 1.10
N LEU A 188 7.89 17.55 0.13
CA LEU A 188 8.83 18.62 -0.17
C LEU A 188 8.68 19.72 0.88
N ALA A 189 9.73 19.97 1.64
CA ALA A 189 9.72 20.99 2.69
C ALA A 189 11.00 21.81 2.69
N THR A 190 10.90 23.05 3.20
CA THR A 190 12.05 23.90 3.43
C THR A 190 12.84 23.35 4.60
N VAL A 191 14.10 23.06 4.34
CA VAL A 191 15.02 22.45 5.26
C VAL A 191 16.17 23.41 5.51
N ILE A 192 16.49 23.64 6.78
CA ILE A 192 17.63 24.46 7.20
C ILE A 192 18.75 23.51 7.64
N ASN A 193 19.92 23.67 7.03
CA ASN A 193 21.10 22.94 7.48
C ASN A 193 21.67 23.60 8.75
N PRO A 194 21.77 22.89 9.89
CA PRO A 194 22.24 23.51 11.14
C PRO A 194 23.71 23.94 11.09
N ARG A 195 24.52 23.41 10.17
CA ARG A 195 25.96 23.73 10.03
C ARG A 195 26.21 24.89 9.08
N THR A 196 25.48 24.95 7.96
CA THR A 196 25.68 25.99 6.93
C THR A 196 24.67 27.13 7.04
N LEU A 197 23.58 26.94 7.78
CA LEU A 197 22.42 27.85 7.88
C LEU A 197 21.75 28.15 6.53
N GLU A 198 22.03 27.35 5.52
CA GLU A 198 21.40 27.46 4.20
C GLU A 198 20.02 26.80 4.23
N SER A 199 19.04 27.48 3.63
CA SER A 199 17.69 26.97 3.39
C SER A 199 17.60 26.36 1.99
N ASN A 200 17.22 25.08 1.90
CA ASN A 200 16.98 24.38 0.64
C ASN A 200 15.67 23.59 0.71
N GLU A 201 15.00 23.39 -0.42
CA GLU A 201 13.87 22.47 -0.49
C GLU A 201 14.38 21.03 -0.65
N LYS A 202 13.93 20.14 0.25
CA LYS A 202 14.30 18.72 0.21
C LYS A 202 13.09 17.84 0.55
N LEU A 203 13.10 16.62 0.03
CA LEU A 203 12.16 15.57 0.45
C LEU A 203 12.51 15.10 1.86
N ILE A 204 11.57 15.20 2.79
CA ILE A 204 11.70 14.72 4.18
C ILE A 204 10.57 13.75 4.54
N GLY A 205 10.86 12.77 5.39
CA GLY A 205 9.86 11.75 5.76
C GLY A 205 9.44 10.87 4.58
N VAL A 206 10.38 10.59 3.67
CA VAL A 206 10.19 9.62 2.58
C VAL A 206 11.34 8.65 2.61
N ASP A 207 11.05 7.37 2.80
CA ASP A 207 12.04 6.30 2.62
C ASP A 207 11.75 5.56 1.31
N CYS A 208 12.82 5.16 0.63
CA CYS A 208 12.76 4.49 -0.66
C CYS A 208 13.66 3.26 -0.61
N ASP A 209 13.05 2.09 -0.67
CA ASP A 209 13.73 0.81 -0.75
C ASP A 209 13.61 0.23 -2.15
N TYR A 210 14.66 -0.46 -2.59
CA TYR A 210 14.71 -1.11 -3.89
C TYR A 210 14.97 -2.60 -3.70
N TYR A 211 14.07 -3.42 -4.23
CA TYR A 211 14.21 -4.87 -4.27
C TYR A 211 14.45 -5.29 -5.71
N VAL A 212 15.55 -6.01 -5.94
CA VAL A 212 15.90 -6.54 -7.26
C VAL A 212 15.88 -8.06 -7.16
N ASP A 213 15.06 -8.67 -8.02
CA ASP A 213 14.94 -10.12 -8.12
C ASP A 213 15.36 -10.55 -9.52
N ALA A 214 16.31 -11.48 -9.59
CA ALA A 214 16.86 -11.99 -10.83
C ALA A 214 16.86 -13.51 -10.78
N ASN A 215 16.04 -14.14 -11.61
CA ASN A 215 15.90 -15.58 -11.67
C ASN A 215 16.32 -16.11 -13.04
N GLN A 216 16.96 -17.28 -13.05
CA GLN A 216 17.31 -18.01 -14.26
C GLN A 216 16.88 -19.46 -14.09
N GLN A 217 16.13 -19.96 -15.08
CA GLN A 217 15.74 -21.35 -15.18
C GLN A 217 16.30 -21.92 -16.48
N VAL A 218 17.02 -23.03 -16.36
CA VAL A 218 17.58 -23.75 -17.51
C VAL A 218 17.06 -25.18 -17.48
N THR A 219 16.44 -25.60 -18.57
CA THR A 219 16.00 -26.97 -18.82
C THR A 219 16.79 -27.50 -20.01
N SER A 220 17.57 -28.56 -19.79
CA SER A 220 18.29 -29.26 -20.86
C SER A 220 17.81 -30.69 -20.93
N GLN A 221 17.49 -31.17 -22.13
CA GLN A 221 17.11 -32.53 -22.41
C GLN A 221 17.91 -33.05 -23.59
N GLU A 222 18.64 -34.13 -23.36
CA GLU A 222 19.35 -34.87 -24.40
C GLU A 222 18.73 -36.25 -24.52
N GLY A 223 18.41 -36.65 -25.75
CA GLY A 223 17.78 -37.93 -26.03
C GLY A 223 18.39 -38.55 -27.27
N GLY A 224 18.76 -39.82 -27.16
CA GLY A 224 19.23 -40.62 -28.30
C GLY A 224 18.26 -41.78 -28.54
N GLY A 225 18.01 -42.09 -29.81
CA GLY A 225 17.21 -43.23 -30.20
C GLY A 225 17.56 -43.73 -31.59
N ALA A 226 16.87 -44.76 -32.04
CA ALA A 226 16.92 -45.23 -33.42
C ALA A 226 15.49 -45.28 -33.95
N GLN A 227 15.28 -44.71 -35.13
CA GLN A 227 14.05 -44.87 -35.88
C GLN A 227 14.27 -45.98 -36.91
N LEU A 228 13.35 -46.95 -36.97
CA LEU A 228 13.37 -47.94 -38.05
C LEU A 228 12.61 -47.36 -39.22
N ASN A 229 13.33 -47.03 -40.29
CA ASN A 229 12.72 -46.66 -41.56
C ASN A 229 12.46 -47.93 -42.37
N LEU A 230 11.21 -48.16 -42.79
CA LEU A 230 10.84 -49.25 -43.67
C LEU A 230 10.76 -48.72 -45.11
N GLU A 231 11.66 -49.19 -45.95
CA GLU A 231 11.65 -48.92 -47.38
C GLU A 231 11.27 -50.20 -48.12
N ILE A 232 10.25 -50.15 -48.98
CA ILE A 232 9.82 -51.30 -49.78
C ILE A 232 10.29 -51.05 -51.21
N PHE A 233 11.17 -51.91 -51.70
CA PHE A 233 11.63 -51.87 -53.09
C PHE A 233 11.28 -53.18 -53.79
N SER A 234 11.04 -53.13 -55.10
CA SER A 234 10.79 -54.31 -55.91
C SER A 234 12.03 -54.67 -56.71
N ALA A 235 12.42 -55.94 -56.64
CA ALA A 235 13.32 -56.54 -57.61
C ALA A 235 12.48 -57.46 -58.49
N SER A 236 12.27 -57.07 -59.76
CA SER A 236 11.25 -57.68 -60.62
C SER A 236 9.83 -57.52 -60.02
N PHE A 237 9.01 -58.57 -59.95
CA PHE A 237 7.63 -58.56 -59.44
C PHE A 237 7.50 -58.83 -57.93
N ILE A 238 8.61 -59.02 -57.20
CA ILE A 238 8.59 -59.40 -55.78
C ILE A 238 8.97 -58.19 -54.91
N PRO A 239 8.11 -57.75 -53.96
CA PRO A 239 8.45 -56.69 -53.03
C PRO A 239 9.34 -57.20 -51.91
N PHE A 240 10.40 -56.46 -51.58
CA PHE A 240 11.30 -56.73 -50.47
C PHE A 240 11.25 -55.57 -49.46
N PRO A 241 11.00 -55.86 -48.17
CA PRO A 241 11.13 -54.86 -47.12
C PRO A 241 12.62 -54.69 -46.74
N LEU A 242 13.08 -53.44 -46.70
CA LEU A 242 14.37 -53.05 -46.16
C LEU A 242 14.13 -52.21 -44.90
N PHE A 243 14.66 -52.68 -43.77
CA PHE A 243 14.63 -51.95 -42.51
C PHE A 243 15.96 -51.24 -42.31
N ILE A 244 15.95 -49.91 -42.38
CA ILE A 244 17.13 -49.09 -42.16
C ILE A 244 17.01 -48.44 -40.78
N PRO A 245 17.83 -48.84 -39.79
CA PRO A 245 17.91 -48.11 -38.53
C PRO A 245 18.60 -46.77 -38.76
N VAL A 246 17.89 -45.67 -38.51
CA VAL A 246 18.42 -44.32 -38.55
C VAL A 246 18.63 -43.84 -37.11
N PRO A 247 19.88 -43.57 -36.69
CA PRO A 247 20.11 -42.99 -35.37
C PRO A 247 19.55 -41.57 -35.34
N VAL A 248 18.94 -41.20 -34.22
CA VAL A 248 18.39 -39.87 -34.00
C VAL A 248 18.92 -39.35 -32.68
N ILE A 249 19.57 -38.18 -32.75
CA ILE A 249 20.00 -37.41 -31.59
C ILE A 249 19.10 -36.19 -31.50
N ASN A 250 18.52 -35.98 -30.32
CA ASN A 250 17.67 -34.83 -30.03
C ASN A 250 18.26 -34.07 -28.84
N GLN A 251 18.47 -32.76 -29.02
CA GLN A 251 18.90 -31.83 -27.99
C GLN A 251 17.87 -30.72 -27.86
N PHE A 252 17.32 -30.55 -26.66
CA PHE A 252 16.41 -29.46 -26.33
C PHE A 252 17.01 -28.65 -25.20
N TYR A 253 17.17 -27.35 -25.44
CA TYR A 253 17.64 -26.39 -24.46
C TYR A 253 16.59 -25.28 -24.31
N THR A 254 16.11 -25.07 -23.09
CA THR A 254 15.20 -23.97 -22.78
C THR A 254 15.77 -23.16 -21.63
N GLU A 255 15.98 -21.88 -21.87
CA GLU A 255 16.44 -20.91 -20.90
C GLU A 255 15.40 -19.82 -20.71
N PHE A 256 15.05 -19.55 -19.46
CA PHE A 256 14.20 -18.45 -19.07
C PHE A 256 14.93 -17.60 -18.04
N ARG A 257 15.02 -16.30 -18.29
CA ARG A 257 15.57 -15.31 -17.34
C ARG A 257 14.51 -14.27 -17.03
N SER A 258 14.27 -13.99 -15.76
CA SER A 258 13.42 -12.88 -15.33
C SER A 258 14.21 -11.90 -14.47
N HIS A 259 14.03 -10.60 -14.72
CA HIS A 259 14.55 -9.54 -13.87
C HIS A 259 13.42 -8.60 -13.48
N THR A 260 13.22 -8.46 -12.18
CA THR A 260 12.18 -7.62 -11.60
C THR A 260 12.81 -6.59 -10.68
N ILE A 261 12.36 -5.34 -10.78
CA ILE A 261 12.74 -4.29 -9.82
C ILE A 261 11.48 -3.75 -9.17
N THR A 262 11.42 -3.81 -7.85
CA THR A 262 10.34 -3.23 -7.06
C THR A 262 10.86 -2.04 -6.26
N LYS A 263 10.31 -0.86 -6.52
CA LYS A 263 10.54 0.34 -5.72
C LYS A 263 9.45 0.45 -4.67
N PHE A 264 9.83 0.37 -3.41
CA PHE A 264 8.93 0.56 -2.27
C PHE A 264 9.14 1.95 -1.67
N ILE A 265 8.08 2.74 -1.59
CA ILE A 265 8.10 4.11 -1.09
C ILE A 265 7.21 4.19 0.14
N THR A 266 7.78 4.61 1.26
CA THR A 266 7.01 4.95 2.47
C THR A 266 6.98 6.47 2.62
N ARG A 267 5.79 7.04 2.77
CA ARG A 267 5.61 8.47 3.02
C ARG A 267 5.04 8.73 4.40
N VAL A 268 5.67 9.64 5.12
CA VAL A 268 5.18 10.18 6.37
C VAL A 268 4.36 11.44 6.07
N GLY A 269 3.14 11.50 6.60
CA GLY A 269 2.32 12.70 6.60
C GLY A 269 2.93 13.78 7.48
N LEU A 270 3.47 14.82 6.84
CA LEU A 270 4.02 15.99 7.52
C LEU A 270 2.89 16.89 8.00
N LEU A 271 2.88 17.22 9.28
CA LEU A 271 1.95 18.21 9.82
C LEU A 271 2.35 19.60 9.30
N ASP A 272 1.46 20.23 8.55
CA ASP A 272 1.66 21.56 7.98
C ASP A 272 1.22 22.63 8.96
N ARG A 273 0.00 22.51 9.49
CA ARG A 273 -0.53 23.44 10.48
C ARG A 273 -1.58 22.83 11.40
N ILE A 274 -1.75 23.43 12.57
CA ILE A 274 -2.82 23.18 13.53
C ILE A 274 -3.62 24.46 13.67
N VAL A 275 -4.94 24.35 13.52
CA VAL A 275 -5.87 25.46 13.77
C VAL A 275 -6.70 25.11 14.99
N SER A 276 -6.50 25.85 16.08
CA SER A 276 -7.29 25.72 17.30
C SER A 276 -8.27 26.88 17.38
N ARG A 277 -9.56 26.56 17.51
CA ARG A 277 -10.64 27.53 17.72
C ARG A 277 -11.27 27.30 19.08
N LYS A 278 -11.38 28.34 19.90
CA LYS A 278 -11.99 28.27 21.23
C LYS A 278 -12.86 29.50 21.47
N TYR A 279 -14.14 29.29 21.77
CA TYR A 279 -15.11 30.37 21.99
C TYR A 279 -15.11 31.48 20.91
N GLY A 280 -14.90 31.11 19.65
CA GLY A 280 -14.87 32.05 18.52
C GLY A 280 -13.52 32.70 18.23
N ALA A 281 -12.52 32.60 19.11
CA ALA A 281 -11.15 32.98 18.81
C ALA A 281 -10.43 31.84 18.07
N SER A 282 -9.60 32.16 17.08
CA SER A 282 -8.76 31.20 16.34
C SER A 282 -7.29 31.48 16.56
N GLN A 283 -6.51 30.40 16.68
CA GLN A 283 -5.05 30.42 16.71
C GLN A 283 -4.55 29.40 15.67
N GLU A 284 -3.54 29.78 14.88
CA GLU A 284 -2.93 28.93 13.86
C GLU A 284 -1.45 28.75 14.16
N ASN A 285 -1.02 27.49 14.25
CA ASN A 285 0.38 27.10 14.37
C ASN A 285 0.82 26.44 13.08
N LYS A 286 1.72 27.05 12.33
CA LYS A 286 2.17 26.54 11.03
C LYS A 286 3.66 26.25 11.03
N ASN A 287 4.02 25.04 10.61
CA ASN A 287 5.41 24.62 10.51
C ASN A 287 6.02 25.18 9.22
N ILE A 288 7.03 26.04 9.33
CA ILE A 288 7.68 26.68 8.17
C ILE A 288 8.92 25.91 7.72
N ALA A 289 9.79 25.57 8.67
CA ALA A 289 11.10 25.00 8.36
C ALA A 289 11.45 23.81 9.26
N TYR A 290 12.16 22.87 8.67
CA TYR A 290 12.57 21.62 9.30
C TYR A 290 14.09 21.50 9.33
N ASP A 291 14.59 20.71 10.28
CA ASP A 291 16.00 20.34 10.39
C ASP A 291 16.40 19.37 9.28
N GLY A 292 17.52 19.65 8.60
CA GLY A 292 18.02 18.80 7.52
C GLY A 292 18.69 17.52 7.93
N GLU A 293 19.10 17.39 9.19
CA GLU A 293 19.65 16.14 9.73
C GLU A 293 18.56 15.31 10.42
N THR A 294 17.69 15.94 11.23
CA THR A 294 16.72 15.22 12.07
C THR A 294 15.28 15.21 11.56
N GLY A 295 14.93 16.09 10.61
CA GLY A 295 13.55 16.25 10.13
C GLY A 295 12.58 16.87 11.15
N ARG A 296 13.08 17.34 12.30
CA ARG A 296 12.28 18.03 13.33
C ARG A 296 11.91 19.44 12.87
N VAL A 297 10.76 19.95 13.31
CA VAL A 297 10.38 21.34 13.08
C VAL A 297 11.33 22.25 13.85
N ILE A 298 11.92 23.22 13.16
CA ILE A 298 12.78 24.26 13.76
C ILE A 298 12.02 25.57 13.88
N LEU A 299 11.23 25.92 12.84
CA LEU A 299 10.57 27.22 12.75
C LEU A 299 9.07 27.05 12.65
N THR A 300 8.33 27.71 13.54
CA THR A 300 6.88 27.67 13.58
C THR A 300 6.34 29.10 13.56
N GLU A 301 5.40 29.36 12.65
CA GLU A 301 4.60 30.58 12.65
C GLU A 301 3.44 30.40 13.61
N PHE A 302 3.29 31.33 14.54
CA PHE A 302 2.16 31.41 15.45
C PHE A 302 1.32 32.64 15.06
N ASP A 303 0.08 32.41 14.64
CA ASP A 303 -0.92 33.45 14.47
C ASP A 303 -1.91 33.40 15.63
N ASN A 304 -2.14 34.57 16.24
CA ASN A 304 -2.93 34.71 17.46
C ASN A 304 -4.28 35.36 17.18
N GLU A 305 -5.13 35.44 18.21
CA GLU A 305 -6.46 36.04 18.13
C GLU A 305 -6.48 37.56 17.82
N PHE A 306 -5.33 38.20 17.64
CA PHE A 306 -5.18 39.62 17.31
C PHE A 306 -4.53 39.86 15.93
N ASP A 307 -4.50 38.84 15.05
CA ASP A 307 -3.87 38.88 13.72
C ASP A 307 -2.38 39.29 13.79
N LYS A 308 -1.68 38.89 14.86
CA LYS A 308 -0.24 39.15 15.03
C LYS A 308 0.57 37.88 14.78
N ASN A 309 1.21 37.83 13.61
CA ASN A 309 2.14 36.75 13.28
C ASN A 309 3.43 36.90 14.09
N THR A 310 3.74 35.88 14.88
CA THR A 310 5.01 35.75 15.61
C THR A 310 5.71 34.49 15.12
N ILE A 311 6.97 34.60 14.74
CA ILE A 311 7.78 33.46 14.32
C ILE A 311 8.63 33.02 15.51
N ILE A 312 8.54 31.75 15.88
CA ILE A 312 9.25 31.12 17.01
C ILE A 312 10.09 29.95 16.49
#